data_AF-V5WM28-F1
#
_entry.id   AF-V5WM28-F1
#
_cell.length_a   1.000
_cell.length_b   1.000
_cell.length_c   1.000
_cell.angle_alpha   90.00
_cell.angle_beta   90.00
_cell.angle_gamma   90.00
#
_symmetry.space_group_name_H-M   'P 1'
#
loop_
_entity.id
_entity.type
_entity.pdbx_description
1 polymer ?
#
loop_
_entity_poly.entity_id
_entity_poly.type
_entity_poly.pdbx_seq_one_letter_code
_entity_poly.pdbx_strand_id
1 'polypeptide(L)'
;MARELSQRAKQGSAKDVDRIMEHLHTDHSLAEIKAADFALDFIRSEEGTDCIRRYLFSGTGMQRNYSANYFRRRGMRSLLLQAWEQGAIDEIQAFCR
;
A
#
# COMPACT_ATOMS: atom_id res chain seq x y z
N MET A 1 0.68 16.98 -7.57
CA MET A 1 0.31 15.83 -6.72
C MET A 1 1.38 14.73 -6.69
N ALA A 2 1.65 13.99 -7.78
CA ALA A 2 2.59 12.86 -7.77
C ALA A 2 3.97 13.20 -7.16
N ARG A 3 4.56 14.33 -7.54
CA ARG A 3 5.86 14.79 -6.99
C ARG A 3 5.81 15.05 -5.48
N GLU A 4 4.70 15.56 -4.96
CA GLU A 4 4.51 15.80 -3.53
C GLU A 4 4.42 14.48 -2.76
N LEU A 5 3.58 13.55 -3.23
CA LEU A 5 3.43 12.23 -2.61
C LEU A 5 4.77 11.48 -2.58
N SER A 6 5.56 11.54 -3.66
CA SER A 6 6.89 10.93 -3.69
C SER A 6 7.88 11.59 -2.72
N GLN A 7 7.78 12.90 -2.44
CA GLN A 7 8.62 13.56 -1.44
C GLN A 7 8.28 13.11 -0.02
N ARG A 8 6.99 13.00 0.29
CA ARG A 8 6.49 12.46 1.57
C ARG A 8 6.90 11.00 1.76
N ALA A 9 6.73 10.17 0.72
CA ALA A 9 7.12 8.76 0.74
C ALA A 9 8.61 8.54 1.06
N LYS A 10 9.48 9.47 0.65
CA LYS A 10 10.91 9.43 0.99
C LYS A 10 11.21 9.75 2.45
N GLN A 11 10.36 10.54 3.12
CA GLN A 11 10.43 10.74 4.57
C GLN A 11 9.95 9.47 5.28
N GLY A 12 8.82 8.91 4.80
CA GLY A 12 8.37 7.57 5.16
C GLY A 12 7.86 7.44 6.60
N SER A 13 7.46 8.52 7.25
CA SER A 13 6.78 8.42 8.56
C SER A 13 5.42 7.74 8.41
N ALA A 14 4.84 7.23 9.50
CA ALA A 14 3.49 6.68 9.46
C ALA A 14 2.47 7.70 8.93
N LYS A 15 2.62 8.98 9.30
CA LYS A 15 1.77 10.08 8.83
C LYS A 15 1.88 10.33 7.33
N ASP A 16 3.08 10.16 6.75
CA ASP A 16 3.26 10.27 5.30
C ASP A 16 2.55 9.13 4.56
N VAL A 17 2.62 7.91 5.11
CA VAL A 17 1.90 6.75 4.58
C VAL A 17 0.40 6.96 4.67
N ASP A 18 -0.12 7.40 5.81
CA ASP A 18 -1.55 7.65 5.99
C ASP A 18 -2.06 8.64 4.94
N ARG A 19 -1.32 9.73 4.68
CA ARG A 19 -1.65 10.71 3.63
C ARG A 19 -1.63 10.13 2.22
N ILE A 20 -0.72 9.20 1.92
CA ILE A 20 -0.72 8.53 0.62
C ILE A 20 -1.93 7.59 0.52
N MET A 21 -2.24 6.85 1.59
CA MET A 21 -3.34 5.88 1.66
C MET A 21 -4.74 6.54 1.60
N GLU A 22 -4.88 7.80 2.03
CA GLU A 22 -6.10 8.59 1.87
C GLU A 22 -6.53 8.70 0.39
N HIS A 23 -5.58 8.72 -0.55
CA HIS A 23 -5.86 8.85 -1.98
C HIS A 23 -6.29 7.53 -2.64
N LEU A 24 -6.24 6.41 -1.91
CA LEU A 24 -6.62 5.08 -2.39
C LEU A 24 -8.08 4.79 -2.02
N HIS A 25 -8.97 5.64 -2.54
CA HIS A 25 -10.42 5.54 -2.38
C HIS A 25 -11.13 5.63 -3.74
N THR A 26 -12.36 5.11 -3.83
CA THR A 26 -13.16 5.13 -5.07
C THR A 26 -13.57 6.52 -5.53
N ASP A 27 -13.51 7.51 -4.63
CA ASP A 27 -13.91 8.89 -4.91
C ASP A 27 -12.79 9.71 -5.57
N HIS A 28 -11.59 9.13 -5.66
CA HIS A 28 -10.45 9.74 -6.36
C HIS A 28 -10.36 9.28 -7.81
N SER A 29 -9.81 10.14 -8.66
CA SER A 29 -9.58 9.81 -10.05
C SER A 29 -8.52 8.72 -10.21
N LEU A 30 -8.58 7.98 -11.33
CA LEU A 30 -7.58 6.95 -11.64
C LEU A 30 -6.15 7.50 -11.67
N ALA A 31 -5.97 8.75 -12.09
CA ALA A 31 -4.66 9.41 -12.10
C ALA A 31 -4.12 9.60 -10.68
N GLU A 32 -5.00 9.93 -9.72
CA GLU A 32 -4.62 10.13 -8.34
C GLU A 32 -4.25 8.82 -7.66
N ILE A 33 -5.06 7.79 -7.85
CA ILE A 33 -4.82 6.44 -7.34
C ILE A 33 -3.46 5.90 -7.85
N LYS A 34 -3.18 6.05 -9.15
CA LYS A 34 -1.90 5.64 -9.74
C LYS A 34 -0.71 6.41 -9.18
N ALA A 35 -0.88 7.71 -8.93
CA ALA A 35 0.17 8.53 -8.33
C ALA A 35 0.46 8.10 -6.87
N ALA A 36 -0.57 7.72 -6.12
CA ALA A 36 -0.43 7.20 -4.76
C ALA A 36 0.27 5.83 -4.74
N ASP A 37 -0.13 4.87 -5.58
CA ASP A 37 0.56 3.58 -5.70
C ASP A 37 2.04 3.73 -6.08
N PHE A 38 2.33 4.61 -7.06
CA PHE A 38 3.70 4.93 -7.42
C PHE A 38 4.48 5.56 -6.26
N ALA A 39 3.85 6.41 -5.44
CA ALA A 39 4.50 6.99 -4.27
C ALA A 39 4.84 5.95 -3.20
N LEU A 40 3.97 4.94 -2.97
CA LEU A 40 4.24 3.86 -2.02
C LEU A 40 5.56 3.14 -2.32
N ASP A 41 5.95 3.05 -3.59
CA ASP A 41 7.21 2.44 -4.00
C ASP A 41 8.47 3.19 -3.58
N PHE A 42 8.37 4.39 -3.00
CA PHE A 42 9.51 5.12 -2.42
C PHE A 42 9.65 4.92 -0.90
N ILE A 43 8.66 4.32 -0.23
CA ILE A 43 8.73 4.08 1.21
C ILE A 43 9.74 2.95 1.48
N ARG A 44 10.77 3.27 2.27
CA ARG A 44 11.86 2.37 2.68
C ARG A 44 12.08 2.33 4.20
N SER A 45 11.51 3.27 4.94
CA SER A 45 11.56 3.30 6.40
C SER A 45 10.84 2.09 6.99
N GLU A 46 11.33 1.61 8.13
CA GLU A 46 10.69 0.55 8.90
C GLU A 46 9.29 1.00 9.37
N GLU A 47 9.19 2.19 9.95
CA GLU A 47 7.92 2.78 10.40
C GLU A 47 6.87 2.85 9.29
N GLY A 48 7.26 3.32 8.10
CA GLY A 48 6.36 3.41 6.95
C GLY A 48 5.97 2.02 6.43
N THR A 49 6.90 1.07 6.43
CA THR A 49 6.64 -0.32 6.04
C THR A 49 5.64 -0.98 6.99
N ASP A 50 5.81 -0.78 8.30
CA ASP A 50 4.85 -1.24 9.31
C ASP A 50 3.49 -0.57 9.18
N CYS A 51 3.46 0.71 8.82
CA CYS A 51 2.21 1.40 8.51
C CYS A 51 1.46 0.75 7.35
N ILE A 52 2.15 0.46 6.23
CA ILE A 52 1.55 -0.25 5.09
C ILE A 52 1.11 -1.66 5.49
N ARG A 53 1.86 -2.34 6.35
CA ARG A 53 1.47 -3.65 6.90
C ARG A 53 0.15 -3.56 7.65
N ARG A 54 -0.08 -2.53 8.47
CA ARG A 54 -1.38 -2.32 9.12
C ARG A 54 -2.50 -2.18 8.08
N TYR A 55 -2.29 -1.37 7.04
CA TYR A 55 -3.27 -1.21 5.96
C TYR A 55 -3.56 -2.50 5.20
N LEU A 56 -2.59 -3.42 5.04
CA LEU A 56 -2.81 -4.73 4.43
C LEU A 56 -3.87 -5.56 5.18
N PHE A 57 -3.90 -5.48 6.51
CA PHE A 57 -4.80 -6.28 7.34
C PHE A 57 -6.09 -5.54 7.72
N SER A 58 -6.05 -4.22 7.88
CA SER A 58 -7.18 -3.44 8.42
C SER A 58 -7.65 -2.29 7.54
N GLY A 59 -7.06 -2.07 6.37
CA GLY A 59 -7.46 -1.03 5.43
C GLY A 59 -8.78 -1.34 4.71
N THR A 60 -9.26 -0.42 3.88
CA THR A 60 -10.35 -0.69 2.93
C THR A 60 -9.93 -1.71 1.87
N GLY A 61 -10.88 -2.27 1.11
CA GLY A 61 -10.56 -3.24 0.04
C GLY A 61 -9.52 -2.71 -0.96
N MET A 62 -9.61 -1.43 -1.33
CA MET A 62 -8.63 -0.78 -2.22
C MET A 62 -7.27 -0.60 -1.53
N GLN A 63 -7.24 -0.14 -0.29
CA GLN A 63 -5.99 0.03 0.47
C GLN A 63 -5.28 -1.31 0.71
N ARG A 64 -6.02 -2.38 1.01
CA ARG A 64 -5.48 -3.73 1.18
C ARG A 64 -4.87 -4.23 -0.12
N ASN A 65 -5.54 -4.04 -1.26
CA ASN A 65 -5.02 -4.40 -2.58
C ASN A 65 -3.70 -3.69 -2.90
N TYR A 66 -3.64 -2.37 -2.71
CA TYR A 66 -2.42 -1.60 -2.98
C TYR A 66 -1.29 -1.87 -1.98
N SER A 67 -1.63 -2.18 -0.72
CA SER A 67 -0.67 -2.68 0.26
C SER A 67 -0.10 -4.04 -0.15
N ALA A 68 -0.95 -4.94 -0.68
CA ALA A 68 -0.51 -6.22 -1.21
C ALA A 68 0.45 -6.03 -2.40
N ASN A 69 0.15 -5.11 -3.32
CA ASN A 69 1.04 -4.76 -4.42
C ASN A 69 2.41 -4.28 -3.94
N TYR A 70 2.44 -3.38 -2.94
CA TYR A 70 3.67 -2.89 -2.32
C TYR A 70 4.55 -4.04 -1.80
N PHE A 71 3.97 -5.00 -1.07
CA PHE A 71 4.69 -6.14 -0.51
C PHE A 71 5.07 -7.18 -1.57
N ARG A 72 4.23 -7.37 -2.59
CA ARG A 72 4.50 -8.26 -3.73
C ARG A 72 5.73 -7.81 -4.51
N ARG A 73 5.83 -6.50 -4.81
CA ARG A 73 7.01 -5.91 -5.47
C ARG A 73 8.30 -6.07 -4.66
N ARG A 74 8.20 -6.34 -3.36
CA ARG A 74 9.32 -6.59 -2.44
C ARG A 74 9.55 -8.08 -2.12
N GLY A 75 8.81 -8.98 -2.77
CA GLY A 75 8.99 -10.42 -2.59
C GLY A 75 8.52 -10.96 -1.23
N MET A 76 7.70 -10.21 -0.48
CA MET A 76 7.23 -10.59 0.86
C MET A 76 6.10 -11.63 0.82
N ARG A 77 6.40 -12.80 0.23
CA ARG A 77 5.42 -13.87 -0.04
C ARG A 77 4.75 -14.40 1.22
N SER A 78 5.51 -14.62 2.29
CA SER A 78 4.97 -15.16 3.55
C SER A 78 3.95 -14.21 4.20
N LEU A 79 4.16 -12.90 4.06
CA LEU A 79 3.22 -11.89 4.57
C LEU A 79 1.92 -11.87 3.75
N LEU A 80 2.02 -12.01 2.43
CA LEU A 80 0.83 -12.08 1.55
C LEU A 80 0.03 -13.36 1.80
N LEU A 81 0.73 -14.49 2.02
CA LEU A 81 0.08 -15.75 2.40
C LEU A 81 -0.67 -15.59 3.72
N GLN A 82 -0.04 -14.99 4.74
CA GLN A 82 -0.68 -14.71 6.03
C GLN A 82 -1.92 -13.81 5.87
N ALA A 83 -1.85 -12.76 5.05
CA ALA A 83 -2.98 -11.87 4.80
C ALA A 83 -4.14 -12.58 4.11
N TRP A 84 -3.84 -13.50 3.19
CA TRP A 84 -4.85 -14.34 2.54
C TRP A 84 -5.49 -15.35 3.50
N GLU A 85 -4.67 -16.06 4.29
CA GLU A 85 -5.15 -17.03 5.29
C GLU A 85 -6.08 -16.38 6.33
N GLN A 86 -5.88 -15.10 6.63
CA GLN A 86 -6.73 -14.32 7.53
C GLN A 86 -7.93 -13.66 6.83
N GLY A 87 -8.10 -13.85 5.52
CA GLY A 87 -9.17 -13.25 4.73
C GLY A 87 -9.05 -11.74 4.53
N ALA A 88 -7.88 -11.15 4.77
CA ALA A 88 -7.65 -9.72 4.53
C ALA A 88 -7.56 -9.39 3.03
N ILE A 89 -7.03 -10.30 2.23
CA ILE A 89 -6.96 -10.19 0.77
C ILE A 89 -7.47 -11.46 0.10
N ASP A 90 -7.98 -11.33 -1.13
CA ASP A 90 -8.43 -12.47 -1.91
C ASP A 90 -7.27 -13.22 -2.61
N GLU A 91 -7.58 -14.36 -3.22
CA GLU A 91 -6.60 -15.20 -3.92
C GLU A 91 -5.90 -14.47 -5.07
N ILE A 92 -6.62 -13.60 -5.80
CA ILE A 92 -6.07 -12.81 -6.91
C ILE A 92 -5.03 -11.83 -6.34
N GLN A 93 -5.39 -11.12 -5.28
CA GLN A 93 -4.52 -10.16 -4.60
C GLN A 93 -3.31 -10.84 -3.94
N ALA A 94 -3.45 -12.09 -3.51
CA ALA A 94 -2.37 -12.84 -2.89
C ALA A 94 -1.38 -13.44 -3.90
N PHE A 95 -1.88 -14.02 -5.00
CA PHE A 95 -1.09 -14.90 -5.86
C PHE A 95 -0.98 -14.47 -7.32
N CYS A 96 -1.84 -13.58 -7.84
CA CYS A 96 -1.72 -13.11 -9.22
C CYS A 96 -0.51 -12.18 -9.38
N ARG A 97 0.15 -12.31 -10.54
CA ARG A 97 1.42 -11.68 -10.87
C ARG A 97 1.24 -10.56 -11.87
#